data_AF-A0A524DZB0-F1
#
_entry.id   AF-A0A524DZB0-F1
#
_cell.length_a   1.000
_cell.length_b   1.000
_cell.length_c   1.000
_cell.angle_alpha   90.00
_cell.angle_beta   90.00
_cell.angle_gamma   90.00
#
_symmetry.space_group_name_H-M   'P 1'
#
loop_
_entity.id
_entity.type
_entity.pdbx_description
1 polymer ?
#
loop_
_entity_poly.entity_id
_entity_poly.type
_entity_poly.pdbx_seq_one_letter_code
_entity_poly.pdbx_strand_id
1 'polypeptide(L)'
;MSHEDNYASLLKVAKRWEHRFILDIIQNDEKLELILKEKEEFFESGFPRRISLSISSRENNYSITSFLIQKNHLNEEKYREIYNIKVQGDINFHKINQDLQEIVSGKDQTHFHPNYPNWMRIQ
;
A
#
# COMPACT_ATOMS: atom_id res chain seq x y z
N MET A 1 18.22 -15.94 2.30
CA MET A 1 17.85 -14.56 2.69
C MET A 1 16.86 -14.68 3.82
N SER A 2 17.13 -14.03 4.95
CA SER A 2 16.20 -14.00 6.08
C SER A 2 15.01 -13.07 5.76
N HIS A 3 13.91 -13.18 6.51
CA HIS A 3 12.81 -12.20 6.44
C HIS A 3 13.28 -10.77 6.77
N GLU A 4 14.31 -10.64 7.62
CA GLU A 4 14.91 -9.35 7.98
C GLU A 4 15.61 -8.68 6.79
N ASP A 5 16.37 -9.43 5.98
CA ASP A 5 17.02 -8.91 4.78
C ASP A 5 16.00 -8.37 3.76
N ASN A 6 14.86 -9.08 3.65
CA ASN A 6 13.77 -8.75 2.76
C ASN A 6 13.02 -7.48 3.18
N TYR A 7 12.72 -7.34 4.47
CA TYR A 7 12.13 -6.11 5.02
C TYR A 7 13.08 -4.93 4.88
N ALA A 8 14.38 -5.11 5.16
CA ALA A 8 15.37 -4.06 4.97
C ALA A 8 15.44 -3.56 3.52
N SER A 9 15.29 -4.46 2.54
CA SER A 9 15.22 -4.08 1.12
C SER A 9 13.98 -3.24 0.80
N LEU A 10 12.80 -3.67 1.27
CA LEU A 10 11.54 -2.92 1.10
C LEU A 10 11.63 -1.51 1.70
N LEU A 11 12.19 -1.40 2.90
CA LEU A 11 12.40 -0.12 3.58
C LEU A 11 13.33 0.81 2.77
N LYS A 12 14.42 0.29 2.21
CA LYS A 12 15.32 1.08 1.34
C LYS A 12 14.60 1.60 0.10
N VAL A 13 13.69 0.83 -0.48
CA VAL A 13 12.89 1.26 -1.62
C VAL A 13 11.89 2.33 -1.19
N ALA A 14 11.17 2.11 -0.09
CA ALA A 14 10.19 3.05 0.44
C ALA A 14 10.79 4.44 0.73
N LYS A 15 12.00 4.48 1.30
CA LYS A 15 12.72 5.73 1.59
C LYS A 15 13.00 6.58 0.35
N ARG A 16 13.09 5.99 -0.84
CA ARG A 16 13.28 6.76 -2.08
C ARG A 16 12.12 7.71 -2.37
N TRP A 17 10.94 7.45 -1.80
CA TRP A 17 9.74 8.24 -2.00
C TRP A 17 9.53 9.32 -0.93
N GLU A 18 10.40 9.44 0.07
CA GLU A 18 10.29 10.45 1.15
C GLU A 18 10.29 11.89 0.65
N HIS A 19 10.75 12.16 -0.57
CA HIS A 19 10.67 13.49 -1.19
C HIS A 19 9.20 13.88 -1.49
N ARG A 20 8.37 12.93 -1.91
CA ARG A 20 6.94 13.13 -2.27
C ARG A 20 5.95 12.67 -1.19
N PHE A 21 6.38 11.73 -0.35
CA PHE A 21 5.53 11.09 0.65
C PHE A 21 6.10 11.31 2.05
N ILE A 22 5.22 11.38 3.04
CA ILE A 22 5.52 11.10 4.44
C ILE A 22 5.47 9.58 4.58
N LEU A 23 6.52 8.99 5.14
CA LEU A 23 6.65 7.55 5.34
C LEU A 23 6.51 7.25 6.83
N ASP A 24 5.51 6.44 7.18
CA ASP A 24 5.37 5.83 8.50
C ASP A 24 5.58 4.31 8.39
N ILE A 25 6.26 3.74 9.39
CA ILE A 25 6.59 2.31 9.43
C ILE A 25 6.10 1.76 10.77
N ILE A 26 5.30 0.70 10.72
CA ILE A 26 4.86 -0.04 11.89
C ILE A 26 5.36 -1.47 11.72
N GLN A 27 6.23 -1.92 12.61
CA GLN A 27 6.81 -3.25 12.55
C GLN A 27 6.70 -3.94 13.90
N ASN A 28 6.30 -5.22 13.88
CA ASN A 28 6.44 -6.16 14.97
C ASN A 28 6.87 -7.52 14.41
N ASP A 29 6.95 -8.53 15.27
CA ASP A 29 7.45 -9.86 14.90
C ASP A 29 6.61 -10.57 13.81
N GLU A 30 5.31 -10.25 13.74
CA GLU A 30 4.36 -10.92 12.83
C GLU A 30 3.96 -10.07 11.62
N LYS A 31 4.22 -8.76 11.66
CA LYS A 31 3.67 -7.80 10.72
C LYS A 31 4.64 -6.67 10.40
N LEU A 32 4.72 -6.32 9.12
CA LEU A 32 5.28 -5.06 8.64
C LEU A 32 4.17 -4.25 7.96
N GLU A 33 4.01 -2.99 8.35
CA GLU A 33 3.15 -2.04 7.67
C GLU A 33 3.96 -0.81 7.24
N LEU A 34 3.86 -0.46 5.95
CA LEU A 34 4.44 0.73 5.35
C LEU A 34 3.32 1.64 4.91
N ILE A 35 3.30 2.87 5.41
CA ILE A 35 2.29 3.86 5.09
C ILE A 35 2.99 5.02 4.38
N LEU A 36 2.59 5.27 3.14
CA LEU A 36 3.07 6.38 2.32
C LEU A 36 1.92 7.38 2.14
N LYS A 37 2.06 8.58 2.70
CA LYS A 37 1.08 9.66 2.57
C LYS A 37 1.64 10.79 1.71
N GLU A 38 1.00 11.11 0.59
CA GLU A 38 1.45 12.21 -0.27
C GLU A 38 1.46 13.54 0.50
N LYS A 39 2.53 14.31 0.32
CA LYS A 39 2.68 15.64 0.94
C LYS A 39 1.82 16.69 0.24
N GLU A 40 1.57 16.49 -1.04
CA GLU A 40 0.84 17.40 -1.92
C GLU A 40 -0.31 16.65 -2.59
N GLU A 41 -1.20 17.40 -3.25
CA GLU A 41 -2.33 16.82 -3.96
C GLU A 41 -1.88 15.88 -5.07
N PHE A 42 -2.60 14.76 -5.20
CA PHE A 42 -2.42 13.87 -6.34
C PHE A 42 -2.99 14.55 -7.58
N PHE A 43 -2.12 14.72 -8.60
CA PHE A 43 -2.32 15.55 -9.80
C PHE A 43 -3.70 15.41 -10.48
N GLU A 44 -4.35 14.25 -10.39
CA GLU A 44 -5.62 14.01 -11.08
C GLU A 44 -6.87 14.15 -10.20
N SER A 45 -6.75 13.99 -8.88
CA SER A 45 -7.90 14.03 -7.98
C SER A 45 -8.03 15.32 -7.18
N GLY A 46 -6.99 16.16 -7.12
CA GLY A 46 -6.96 17.35 -6.26
C GLY A 46 -6.98 17.01 -4.76
N PHE A 47 -6.66 15.76 -4.42
CA PHE A 47 -6.61 15.24 -3.05
C PHE A 47 -5.34 14.41 -2.90
N PRO A 48 -4.62 14.49 -1.77
CA PRO A 48 -3.48 13.62 -1.53
C PRO A 48 -3.92 12.15 -1.36
N ARG A 49 -3.04 11.21 -1.71
CA ARG A 49 -3.25 9.78 -1.47
C ARG A 49 -2.53 9.27 -0.24
N ARG A 50 -3.09 8.22 0.36
CA ARG A 50 -2.43 7.34 1.33
C ARG A 50 -2.33 5.95 0.72
N ILE A 51 -1.14 5.37 0.67
CA ILE A 51 -0.90 3.99 0.26
C ILE A 51 -0.42 3.24 1.50
N SER A 52 -1.10 2.14 1.87
CA SER A 52 -0.67 1.23 2.93
C SER A 52 -0.31 -0.13 2.35
N LEU A 53 0.93 -0.57 2.56
CA LEU A 53 1.37 -1.94 2.34
C LEU A 53 1.44 -2.65 3.69
N SER A 54 0.70 -3.73 3.84
CA SER A 54 0.75 -4.60 5.01
C SER A 54 1.24 -5.98 4.61
N ILE A 55 2.22 -6.52 5.32
CA ILE A 55 2.76 -7.87 5.16
C ILE A 55 2.58 -8.59 6.48
N SER A 56 1.92 -9.75 6.46
CA SER A 56 1.75 -10.62 7.64
C SER A 56 2.52 -11.91 7.43
N SER A 57 3.57 -12.13 8.22
CA SER A 57 4.35 -13.36 8.19
C SER A 57 3.54 -14.53 8.75
N ARG A 58 2.73 -14.28 9.80
CA ARG A 58 1.86 -15.27 10.41
C ARG A 58 0.78 -15.79 9.48
N GLU A 59 0.13 -14.89 8.75
CA GLU A 59 -0.93 -15.27 7.81
C GLU A 59 -0.40 -15.57 6.39
N ASN A 60 0.92 -15.47 6.20
CA ASN A 60 1.61 -15.59 4.92
C ASN A 60 0.85 -14.84 3.80
N ASN A 61 0.66 -13.53 4.00
CA ASN A 61 -0.03 -12.69 3.04
C ASN A 61 0.54 -11.27 3.00
N TYR A 62 0.18 -10.53 1.94
CA TYR A 62 0.32 -9.09 1.93
C TYR A 62 -0.87 -8.41 1.26
N SER A 63 -1.05 -7.13 1.55
CA SER A 63 -2.03 -6.27 0.90
C SER A 63 -1.46 -4.89 0.62
N ILE A 64 -1.86 -4.27 -0.48
CA ILE A 64 -1.60 -2.86 -0.76
C ILE A 64 -2.93 -2.16 -1.01
N THR A 65 -3.23 -1.14 -0.21
CA THR A 65 -4.48 -0.38 -0.31
C THR A 65 -4.15 1.10 -0.49
N SER A 66 -4.78 1.73 -1.47
CA SER A 66 -4.65 3.16 -1.77
C SER A 66 -5.95 3.88 -1.43
N PHE A 67 -5.84 5.02 -0.77
CA PHE A 67 -6.95 5.86 -0.34
C PHE A 67 -6.74 7.29 -0.82
N LEU A 68 -7.81 7.95 -1.25
CA LEU A 68 -7.84 9.41 -1.29
C LEU A 68 -8.13 9.96 0.09
N ILE A 69 -7.37 10.98 0.46
CA ILE A 69 -7.51 11.68 1.74
C ILE A 69 -8.33 12.93 1.49
N GLN A 70 -9.58 12.90 1.94
CA GLN A 70 -10.47 14.04 1.91
C GLN A 70 -10.59 14.62 3.31
N LYS A 71 -10.79 15.93 3.42
CA LYS A 71 -11.10 16.56 4.70
C LYS A 71 -12.57 16.90 4.76
N ASN A 72 -13.22 16.57 5.88
CA ASN A 72 -14.60 17.01 6.11
C ASN A 72 -14.64 18.49 6.50
N HIS A 73 -15.83 19.03 6.74
CA HIS A 73 -16.04 20.41 7.19
C HIS A 73 -15.44 20.71 8.58
N LEU A 74 -15.07 19.67 9.35
CA LEU A 74 -14.36 19.76 10.63
C LEU A 74 -12.84 19.58 10.47
N ASN A 75 -12.33 19.53 9.23
CA ASN A 75 -10.92 19.31 8.91
C ASN A 75 -10.36 17.93 9.32
N GLU A 76 -11.24 16.96 9.57
CA GLU A 76 -10.88 15.57 9.87
C GLU A 76 -10.65 14.77 8.59
N GLU A 77 -9.64 13.89 8.60
CA GLU A 77 -9.32 13.05 7.44
C GLU A 77 -10.32 11.91 7.28
N LYS A 78 -10.97 11.88 6.12
CA LYS A 78 -11.73 10.74 5.61
C LYS A 78 -10.95 10.07 4.50
N TYR A 79 -10.86 8.75 4.61
CA TYR A 79 -10.19 7.90 3.63
C TYR A 79 -11.23 7.26 2.72
N ARG A 80 -11.13 7.53 1.42
CA ARG A 80 -11.91 6.82 0.40
C ARG A 80 -10.99 5.85 -0.31
N GLU A 81 -11.23 4.54 -0.15
CA GLU A 81 -10.48 3.52 -0.88
C GLU A 81 -10.67 3.72 -2.39
N ILE A 82 -9.56 3.66 -3.13
CA ILE A 82 -9.54 3.75 -4.59
C ILE A 82 -8.88 2.54 -5.25
N TYR A 83 -8.09 1.78 -4.49
CA TYR A 83 -7.44 0.57 -4.98
C TYR A 83 -7.10 -0.36 -3.82
N ASN A 84 -7.20 -1.66 -4.04
CA ASN A 84 -6.85 -2.68 -3.06
C ASN A 84 -6.40 -3.97 -3.74
N ILE A 85 -5.22 -4.47 -3.35
CA ILE A 85 -4.79 -5.83 -3.66
C ILE A 85 -4.55 -6.59 -2.37
N LYS A 86 -4.88 -7.88 -2.39
CA LYS A 86 -4.56 -8.83 -1.34
C LYS A 86 -4.08 -10.12 -1.96
N VAL A 87 -2.92 -10.59 -1.53
CA VAL A 87 -2.29 -11.82 -2.01
C VAL A 87 -2.01 -12.73 -0.83
N GLN A 88 -2.50 -13.96 -0.91
CA GLN A 88 -2.29 -15.01 0.09
C GLN A 88 -1.34 -16.08 -0.44
N GLY A 89 -0.54 -16.67 0.44
CA GLY A 89 0.45 -17.70 0.10
C GLY A 89 1.87 -17.14 0.08
N ASP A 90 2.78 -17.85 -0.60
CA ASP A 90 4.22 -17.55 -0.55
C ASP A 90 4.56 -16.10 -0.90
N ILE A 91 4.95 -15.35 0.14
CA ILE A 91 5.31 -13.94 0.04
C ILE A 91 6.58 -13.78 -0.79
N ASN A 92 6.43 -13.26 -2.00
CA ASN A 92 7.55 -12.88 -2.86
C ASN A 92 7.82 -11.37 -2.76
N PHE A 93 8.88 -11.01 -2.03
CA PHE A 93 9.29 -9.62 -1.82
C PHE A 93 9.67 -8.85 -3.09
N HIS A 94 10.14 -9.54 -4.13
CA HIS A 94 10.40 -8.89 -5.41
C HIS A 94 9.09 -8.41 -6.04
N LYS A 95 8.04 -9.26 -6.00
CA LYS A 95 6.72 -8.92 -6.52
C LYS A 95 6.06 -7.80 -5.70
N ILE A 96 6.16 -7.85 -4.37
CA ILE A 96 5.66 -6.77 -3.49
C ILE A 96 6.28 -5.42 -3.85
N ASN A 97 7.61 -5.39 -4.09
CA ASN A 97 8.28 -4.15 -4.48
C ASN A 97 7.79 -3.62 -5.84
N GLN A 98 7.58 -4.52 -6.81
CA GLN A 98 7.02 -4.15 -8.11
C GLN A 98 5.61 -3.58 -7.98
N ASP A 99 4.74 -4.27 -7.25
CA ASP A 99 3.34 -3.85 -7.06
C ASP A 99 3.28 -2.50 -6.32
N LEU A 100 4.09 -2.32 -5.28
CA LEU A 100 4.19 -1.05 -4.57
C LEU A 100 4.68 0.08 -5.48
N GLN A 101 5.71 -0.17 -6.30
CA GLN A 101 6.23 0.82 -7.24
C GLN A 101 5.19 1.23 -8.29
N GLU A 102 4.43 0.27 -8.82
CA GLU A 102 3.36 0.55 -9.78
C GLU A 102 2.29 1.45 -9.17
N ILE A 103 1.82 1.14 -7.95
CA ILE A 103 0.79 1.92 -7.25
C ILE A 103 1.30 3.32 -6.90
N VAL A 104 2.53 3.45 -6.37
CA VAL A 104 3.16 4.75 -6.08
C VAL A 104 3.28 5.61 -7.34
N SER A 105 3.60 4.98 -8.48
CA SER A 105 3.74 5.69 -9.75
C SER A 105 2.43 6.19 -10.38
N GLY A 106 1.27 5.81 -9.84
CA GLY A 106 -0.02 6.19 -10.44
C GLY A 106 -0.53 5.20 -11.50
N LYS A 107 0.13 4.05 -11.69
CA LYS A 107 -0.31 3.01 -12.64
C LYS A 107 -1.51 2.20 -12.16
N ASP A 108 -1.96 2.43 -10.92
CA ASP A 108 -3.25 1.99 -10.40
C ASP A 108 -4.42 2.44 -11.28
N GLN A 109 -4.24 3.49 -12.10
CA GLN A 109 -5.24 3.96 -13.06
C GLN A 109 -5.30 3.19 -14.39
N THR A 110 -4.23 2.49 -14.77
CA THR A 110 -4.18 1.69 -16.01
C THR A 110 -4.68 0.26 -15.82
N HIS A 111 -4.84 -0.18 -14.58
CA HIS A 111 -5.23 -1.55 -14.25
C HIS A 111 -6.42 -1.56 -13.30
N PHE A 112 -7.59 -1.20 -13.83
CA PHE A 112 -8.80 -1.94 -13.44
C PHE A 112 -8.54 -3.40 -13.83
N HIS A 113 -7.96 -4.21 -12.94
CA HIS A 113 -8.04 -5.65 -13.07
C HIS A 113 -9.38 -6.06 -12.46
N PRO A 114 -10.42 -6.38 -13.27
CA PRO A 114 -11.70 -6.86 -12.76
C PRO A 114 -11.59 -8.33 -12.30
N ASN A 115 -10.39 -8.92 -12.37
CA ASN A 115 -10.17 -10.35 -12.28
C ASN A 115 -9.11 -10.69 -11.23
N TYR A 116 -9.48 -10.57 -9.95
CA TYR A 116 -9.13 -11.59 -8.96
C TYR A 116 -10.39 -11.85 -8.12
N PRO A 117 -10.80 -13.12 -7.96
CA PRO A 117 -12.18 -13.44 -7.65
C PRO A 117 -12.58 -12.98 -6.25
N ASN A 118 -13.65 -12.19 -6.21
CA ASN A 118 -14.50 -12.05 -5.03
C ASN A 118 -14.91 -13.44 -4.56
N TRP A 119 -14.28 -13.95 -3.50
CA TRP A 119 -14.90 -15.02 -2.72
C TRP A 119 -16.00 -14.37 -1.93
N MET A 120 -17.18 -14.39 -2.54
CA MET A 120 -18.46 -14.11 -1.90
C MET A 120 -18.51 -14.82 -0.55
N ARG A 121 -18.67 -14.04 0.51
CA ARG A 121 -19.44 -14.48 1.66
C ARG A 121 -20.83 -14.84 1.14
N ILE A 122 -21.15 -16.12 1.12
CA ILE A 122 -22.54 -16.56 1.20
C ILE A 122 -22.82 -16.80 2.68
N GLN A 123 -23.92 -16.21 3.11
CA GLN A 123 -24.47 -16.23 4.47
C GLN A 123 -24.85 -17.63 4.93
#